data_AF-A0A9R0ZR93-F1
#
_entry.id   AF-A0A9R0ZR93-F1
#
_cell.length_a   1.000
_cell.length_b   1.000
_cell.length_c   1.000
_cell.angle_alpha   90.00
_cell.angle_beta   90.00
_cell.angle_gamma   90.00
#
_symmetry.space_group_name_H-M   'P 1'
#
loop_
_entity.id
_entity.type
_entity.pdbx_description
1 polymer ?
#
loop_
_entity_poly.entity_id
_entity_poly.type
_entity_poly.pdbx_seq_one_letter_code
_entity_poly.pdbx_strand_id
1 'polypeptide(L)'
;MGSLTSGELADSESQVTPFAKAGVFSKMSFWWLNPLMKMGYKKPLEDKDMPLLGATDRACNQYSMFMEKLNGKKQSSSHATPSFFWTIVSCHRCAILVSGFFALLKVLTLSTGPIILKAFINVSLGKGTFKHEGYVLAALLFVCKCCESLSQRQWYFRTRRLGLQVRSLLSAAIYKKQQKLSNAAKMKHSSGEIMNYVTVDAYRIGEFPYWFHQSWTTSVQLCIALAILYNAVGAAMISSLVVIIITVLCSVPLARLQHKFQSKLMEA
;
A
#
# COMPACT_ATOMS: atom_id res chain seq x y z
N MET A 1 -20.04 6.49 29.87
CA MET A 1 -19.74 7.36 28.71
C MET A 1 -19.39 8.71 29.31
N GLY A 2 -18.11 8.93 29.60
CA GLY A 2 -17.66 10.12 30.33
C GLY A 2 -17.61 11.32 29.40
N SER A 3 -18.27 12.40 29.79
CA SER A 3 -18.22 13.71 29.15
C SER A 3 -16.79 14.27 29.30
N LEU A 4 -16.03 14.31 28.20
CA LEU A 4 -14.74 15.00 28.15
C LEU A 4 -14.97 16.50 28.37
N THR A 5 -14.20 17.11 29.28
CA THR A 5 -14.31 18.54 29.58
C THR A 5 -13.72 19.38 28.43
N SER A 6 -14.20 20.61 28.25
CA SER A 6 -13.79 21.49 27.13
C SER A 6 -12.28 21.78 27.08
N GLY A 7 -11.56 21.64 28.21
CA GLY A 7 -10.10 21.75 28.27
C GLY A 7 -9.34 20.55 27.69
N GLU A 8 -9.84 19.32 27.90
CA GLU A 8 -9.24 18.10 27.32
C GLU A 8 -9.46 18.03 25.80
N LEU A 9 -10.57 18.57 25.30
CA LEU A 9 -10.83 18.65 23.86
C LEU A 9 -9.82 19.58 23.16
N ALA A 10 -9.51 20.74 23.76
CA ALA A 10 -8.56 21.71 23.22
C ALA A 10 -7.11 21.19 23.21
N ASP A 11 -6.69 20.50 24.28
CA ASP A 11 -5.36 19.88 24.36
C ASP A 11 -5.23 18.70 23.38
N SER A 12 -6.31 17.92 23.19
CA SER A 12 -6.34 16.83 22.22
C SER A 12 -6.25 17.30 20.76
N GLU A 13 -6.78 18.49 20.43
CA GLU A 13 -6.71 19.04 19.07
C GLU A 13 -5.33 19.60 18.70
N SER A 14 -4.54 19.99 19.72
CA SER A 14 -3.16 20.46 19.56
C SER A 14 -2.19 19.29 19.29
N GLN A 15 -2.50 18.11 19.83
CA GLN A 15 -1.68 16.90 19.73
C GLN A 15 -1.98 16.02 18.50
N VAL A 16 -2.99 16.35 17.68
CA VAL A 16 -3.31 15.56 16.48
C VAL A 16 -2.19 15.67 15.44
N THR A 17 -1.90 14.56 14.76
CA THR A 17 -0.94 14.51 13.66
C THR A 17 -1.11 15.67 12.66
N PRO A 18 -0.03 16.40 12.33
CA PRO A 18 -0.05 17.44 11.31
C PRO A 18 -0.58 16.95 9.96
N PHE A 19 -0.48 15.65 9.68
CA PHE A 19 -1.07 15.02 8.51
C PHE A 19 -2.57 15.27 8.34
N ALA A 20 -3.33 15.33 9.44
CA ALA A 20 -4.78 15.53 9.39
C ALA A 20 -5.13 16.92 8.84
N LYS A 21 -4.40 17.95 9.30
CA LYS A 21 -4.61 19.36 8.92
C LYS A 21 -3.78 19.78 7.70
N ALA A 22 -2.86 18.95 7.22
CA ALA A 22 -1.96 19.28 6.12
C ALA A 22 -2.69 19.52 4.79
N GLY A 23 -2.27 20.56 4.07
CA GLY A 23 -2.68 20.82 2.69
C GLY A 23 -2.15 19.76 1.72
N VAL A 24 -2.64 19.81 0.47
CA VAL A 24 -2.31 18.80 -0.56
C VAL A 24 -0.81 18.72 -0.80
N PHE A 25 -0.12 19.85 -0.97
CA PHE A 25 1.33 19.87 -1.20
C PHE A 25 2.10 19.17 -0.07
N SER A 26 1.82 19.54 1.19
CA SER A 26 2.47 18.94 2.36
C SER A 26 2.20 17.43 2.46
N LYS A 27 0.99 16.97 2.15
CA LYS A 27 0.64 15.54 2.06
C LYS A 27 1.39 14.83 0.94
N MET A 28 1.57 15.49 -0.21
CA MET A 28 2.24 14.93 -1.38
C MET A 28 3.75 14.80 -1.15
N SER A 29 4.39 15.83 -0.59
CA SER A 29 5.84 15.88 -0.33
C SER A 29 6.25 15.32 1.04
N PHE A 30 5.31 14.84 1.85
CA PHE A 30 5.54 14.38 3.23
C PHE A 30 6.10 15.44 4.17
N TRP A 31 5.93 16.73 3.83
CA TRP A 31 6.49 17.84 4.60
C TRP A 31 5.95 17.92 6.04
N TRP A 32 4.73 17.44 6.26
CA TRP A 32 4.09 17.39 7.58
C TRP A 32 4.87 16.55 8.60
N LEU A 33 5.78 15.69 8.17
CA LEU A 33 6.61 14.85 9.04
C LEU A 33 7.84 15.59 9.60
N ASN A 34 8.26 16.69 8.96
CA ASN A 34 9.47 17.43 9.31
C ASN A 34 9.56 17.87 10.79
N PRO A 35 8.49 18.35 11.45
CA PRO A 35 8.55 18.71 12.86
C PRO A 35 8.94 17.53 13.77
N LEU A 36 8.36 16.35 13.51
CA LEU A 36 8.65 15.14 14.27
C LEU A 36 10.08 14.65 14.04
N MET A 37 10.56 14.69 12.78
CA MET A 37 11.94 14.32 12.44
C MET A 37 12.96 15.27 13.09
N LYS A 38 12.68 16.59 13.08
CA LYS A 38 13.54 17.57 13.77
C LYS A 38 13.58 17.34 15.28
N MET A 39 12.46 16.91 15.89
CA MET A 39 12.41 16.57 17.30
C MET A 39 13.23 15.31 17.60
N GLY A 40 13.07 14.26 16.78
CA GLY A 40 13.83 13.00 16.91
C GLY A 40 15.34 13.16 16.67
N TYR A 41 15.75 14.16 15.89
CA TYR A 41 17.17 14.53 15.76
C TYR A 41 17.74 15.17 17.03
N LYS A 42 16.91 15.94 17.77
CA LYS A 42 17.33 16.67 18.97
C LYS A 42 17.31 15.80 20.22
N LYS A 43 16.35 14.89 20.33
CA LYS A 43 16.22 13.96 21.45
C LYS A 43 15.63 12.62 21.00
N PRO A 44 15.97 11.51 21.68
CA PRO A 44 15.20 10.28 21.57
C PRO A 44 13.72 10.56 21.83
N LEU A 45 12.85 10.05 20.96
CA LEU A 45 11.42 10.27 21.04
C LEU A 45 10.80 9.37 22.12
N GLU A 46 9.95 9.96 22.96
CA GLU A 46 9.14 9.25 23.95
C GLU A 46 7.67 9.15 23.51
N ASP A 47 6.88 8.30 24.17
CA ASP A 47 5.46 8.10 23.81
C ASP A 47 4.62 9.39 23.86
N LYS A 48 4.94 10.29 24.80
CA LYS A 48 4.27 11.61 24.92
C LYS A 48 4.57 12.57 23.77
N ASP A 49 5.64 12.32 23.02
CA ASP A 49 6.03 13.12 21.85
C ASP A 49 5.32 12.66 20.57
N MET A 50 4.64 11.50 20.62
CA MET A 50 3.96 10.93 19.46
C MET A 50 2.61 11.61 19.24
N PRO A 51 2.37 12.15 18.03
CA PRO A 51 1.10 12.78 17.75
C PRO A 51 -0.05 11.77 17.74
N LEU A 52 -1.21 12.20 18.22
CA LEU A 52 -2.44 11.43 18.18
C LEU A 52 -2.91 11.22 16.73
N LEU A 53 -3.54 10.07 16.49
CA LEU A 53 -4.17 9.77 15.21
C LEU A 53 -5.31 10.75 14.91
N GLY A 54 -5.42 11.16 13.65
CA GLY A 54 -6.56 11.92 13.14
C GLY A 54 -7.86 11.13 13.32
N ALA A 55 -8.99 11.82 13.52
CA ALA A 55 -10.28 11.19 13.83
C ALA A 55 -10.68 10.10 12.83
N THR A 56 -10.39 10.29 11.54
CA THR A 56 -10.69 9.30 10.51
C THR A 56 -9.92 8.01 10.69
N ASP A 57 -8.73 8.02 11.30
CA ASP A 57 -7.83 6.86 11.39
C ASP A 57 -7.98 6.11 12.72
N ARG A 58 -8.82 6.62 13.63
CA ARG A 58 -9.09 5.98 14.94
C ARG A 58 -9.96 4.73 14.76
N ALA A 59 -9.68 3.70 15.55
CA ALA A 59 -10.38 2.42 15.50
C ALA A 59 -11.90 2.56 15.74
N CYS A 60 -12.32 3.46 16.63
CA CYS A 60 -13.75 3.72 16.90
C CYS A 60 -14.47 4.24 15.64
N ASN A 61 -13.91 5.25 14.96
CA ASN A 61 -14.49 5.80 13.73
C ASN A 61 -14.50 4.76 12.60
N GLN A 62 -13.41 4.01 12.43
CA GLN A 62 -13.31 2.94 11.44
C GLN A 62 -14.37 1.85 11.67
N TYR A 63 -14.53 1.41 12.93
CA TYR A 63 -15.55 0.45 13.32
C TYR A 63 -16.97 0.96 13.11
N SER A 64 -17.27 2.21 13.52
CA SER A 64 -18.59 2.82 13.34
C SER A 64 -18.97 2.94 11.86
N MET A 65 -18.06 3.43 11.01
CA MET A 65 -18.27 3.53 9.56
C MET A 65 -18.58 2.16 8.93
N PHE A 66 -17.85 1.13 9.34
CA PHE A 66 -18.10 -0.23 8.88
C PHE A 66 -19.47 -0.77 9.32
N MET A 67 -19.81 -0.60 10.60
CA MET A 67 -21.09 -1.06 11.15
C MET A 67 -22.28 -0.36 10.51
N GLU A 68 -22.18 0.94 10.23
CA GLU A 68 -23.19 1.72 9.51
C GLU A 68 -23.46 1.12 8.12
N LYS A 69 -22.40 0.91 7.31
CA LYS A 69 -22.55 0.28 5.98
C LYS A 69 -23.04 -1.15 6.05
N LEU A 70 -22.60 -1.92 7.05
CA LEU A 70 -23.02 -3.31 7.21
C LEU A 70 -24.52 -3.40 7.55
N ASN A 71 -24.99 -2.57 8.48
CA ASN A 71 -26.38 -2.55 8.90
C ASN A 71 -27.30 -2.01 7.80
N GLY A 72 -26.88 -0.98 7.06
CA GLY A 72 -27.63 -0.48 5.91
C GLY A 72 -27.85 -1.56 4.83
N LYS A 73 -26.84 -2.40 4.56
CA LYS A 73 -26.99 -3.54 3.65
C LYS A 73 -27.96 -4.60 4.18
N LYS A 74 -27.92 -4.93 5.47
CA LYS A 74 -28.87 -5.90 6.07
C LYS A 74 -30.33 -5.45 5.93
N GLN A 75 -30.59 -4.15 6.06
CA GLN A 75 -31.93 -3.61 5.94
C GLN A 75 -32.44 -3.59 4.49
N SER A 76 -31.54 -3.40 3.52
CA SER A 76 -31.87 -3.37 2.09
C SER A 76 -32.03 -4.75 1.45
N SER A 77 -31.37 -5.80 1.97
CA SER A 77 -31.42 -7.15 1.39
C SER A 77 -32.07 -8.14 2.36
N SER A 78 -33.40 -8.29 2.29
CA SER A 78 -34.20 -9.13 3.19
C SER A 78 -33.82 -10.62 3.20
N HIS A 79 -33.07 -11.12 2.21
CA HIS A 79 -32.75 -12.55 2.07
C HIS A 79 -31.25 -12.88 1.86
N ALA A 80 -30.35 -11.88 1.84
CA ALA A 80 -28.92 -12.14 1.57
C ALA A 80 -28.04 -11.69 2.74
N THR A 81 -27.15 -12.58 3.20
CA THR A 81 -26.14 -12.23 4.20
C THR A 81 -25.13 -11.27 3.57
N PRO A 82 -24.94 -10.04 4.11
CA PRO A 82 -24.01 -9.10 3.51
C PRO A 82 -22.57 -9.61 3.66
N SER A 83 -21.84 -9.66 2.56
CA SER A 83 -20.42 -10.03 2.58
C SER A 83 -19.60 -8.98 3.32
N PHE A 84 -18.85 -9.43 4.33
CA PHE A 84 -17.92 -8.59 5.11
C PHE A 84 -16.84 -7.99 4.22
N PHE A 85 -16.25 -8.79 3.34
CA PHE A 85 -15.19 -8.37 2.42
C PHE A 85 -15.63 -7.20 1.54
N TRP A 86 -16.77 -7.34 0.84
CA TRP A 86 -17.30 -6.28 -0.02
C TRP A 86 -17.74 -5.04 0.74
N THR A 87 -18.09 -5.19 2.02
CA THR A 87 -18.42 -4.05 2.88
C THR A 87 -17.17 -3.27 3.28
N ILE A 88 -16.08 -3.95 3.62
CA ILE A 88 -14.77 -3.33 3.85
C ILE A 88 -14.30 -2.60 2.59
N VAL A 89 -14.33 -3.26 1.42
CA VAL A 89 -13.95 -2.64 0.15
C VAL A 89 -14.79 -1.39 -0.15
N SER A 90 -16.10 -1.44 0.09
CA SER A 90 -16.98 -0.28 -0.09
C SER A 90 -16.64 0.87 0.86
N CYS A 91 -16.27 0.59 2.13
CA CYS A 91 -15.85 1.62 3.09
C CYS A 91 -14.63 2.41 2.57
N HIS A 92 -13.69 1.72 1.92
CA HIS A 92 -12.40 2.29 1.52
C HIS A 92 -12.25 2.52 0.02
N ARG A 93 -13.35 2.48 -0.76
CA ARG A 93 -13.32 2.55 -2.23
C ARG A 93 -12.49 3.72 -2.78
N CYS A 94 -12.67 4.92 -2.23
CA CYS A 94 -11.95 6.11 -2.70
C CYS A 94 -10.45 6.01 -2.41
N ALA A 95 -10.07 5.46 -1.24
CA ALA A 95 -8.68 5.28 -0.88
C ALA A 95 -8.00 4.26 -1.82
N ILE A 96 -8.69 3.16 -2.14
CA ILE A 96 -8.22 2.11 -3.08
C ILE A 96 -8.04 2.67 -4.50
N LEU A 97 -9.00 3.46 -4.99
CA LEU A 97 -8.90 4.08 -6.32
C LEU A 97 -7.73 5.07 -6.41
N VAL A 98 -7.57 5.92 -5.39
CA VAL A 98 -6.46 6.90 -5.37
C VAL A 98 -5.10 6.20 -5.23
N SER A 99 -4.97 5.16 -4.41
CA SER A 99 -3.73 4.37 -4.37
C SER A 99 -3.46 3.65 -5.69
N GLY A 100 -4.50 3.15 -6.35
CA GLY A 100 -4.40 2.53 -7.67
C GLY A 100 -3.92 3.49 -8.76
N PHE A 101 -4.40 4.72 -8.76
CA PHE A 101 -3.92 5.77 -9.66
C PHE A 101 -2.41 6.01 -9.50
N PHE A 102 -1.91 6.16 -8.26
CA PHE A 102 -0.48 6.34 -8.03
C PHE A 102 0.35 5.11 -8.41
N ALA A 103 -0.18 3.90 -8.17
CA ALA A 103 0.46 2.66 -8.57
C ALA A 103 0.59 2.57 -10.12
N LEU A 104 -0.46 2.94 -10.86
CA LEU A 104 -0.43 3.01 -12.33
C LEU A 104 0.56 4.07 -12.82
N LEU A 105 0.50 5.28 -12.26
CA LEU A 105 1.38 6.38 -12.65
C LEU A 105 2.85 6.02 -12.43
N LYS A 106 3.18 5.31 -11.34
CA LYS A 106 4.51 4.75 -11.10
C LYS A 106 4.93 3.79 -12.22
N VAL A 107 4.05 2.91 -12.68
CA VAL A 107 4.38 1.95 -13.76
C VAL A 107 4.65 2.68 -15.06
N LEU A 108 3.78 3.61 -15.45
CA LEU A 108 3.91 4.37 -16.70
C LEU A 108 5.21 5.19 -16.74
N THR A 109 5.50 5.91 -15.65
CA THR A 109 6.71 6.74 -15.54
C THR A 109 7.99 5.90 -15.53
N LEU A 110 7.99 4.75 -14.83
CA LEU A 110 9.10 3.80 -14.85
C LEU A 110 9.36 3.26 -16.28
N SER A 111 8.29 2.88 -16.99
CA SER A 111 8.37 2.36 -18.36
C SER A 111 8.84 3.39 -19.39
N THR A 112 8.77 4.69 -19.07
CA THR A 112 9.24 5.75 -19.97
C THR A 112 10.77 5.78 -20.05
N GLY A 113 11.49 5.23 -19.07
CA GLY A 113 12.96 5.22 -19.00
C GLY A 113 13.66 4.68 -20.26
N PRO A 114 13.40 3.43 -20.69
CA PRO A 114 14.00 2.88 -21.91
C PRO A 114 13.65 3.67 -23.18
N ILE A 115 12.45 4.25 -23.25
CA ILE A 115 11.99 5.03 -24.42
C ILE A 115 12.80 6.33 -24.52
N ILE A 116 12.92 7.07 -23.42
CA ILE A 116 13.73 8.29 -23.37
C ILE A 116 15.20 7.98 -23.66
N LEU A 117 15.73 6.87 -23.12
CA LEU A 117 17.11 6.46 -23.39
C LEU A 117 17.34 6.18 -24.87
N LYS A 118 16.41 5.48 -25.54
CA LYS A 118 16.48 5.24 -27.00
C LYS A 118 16.47 6.57 -27.79
N ALA A 119 15.61 7.51 -27.40
CA ALA A 119 15.58 8.84 -28.03
C ALA A 119 16.90 9.60 -27.81
N PHE A 120 17.45 9.54 -26.59
CA PHE A 120 18.72 10.17 -26.26
C PHE A 120 19.90 9.61 -27.06
N ILE A 121 19.94 8.28 -27.25
CA ILE A 121 20.92 7.62 -28.12
C ILE A 121 20.77 8.10 -29.57
N ASN A 122 19.54 8.19 -30.10
CA ASN A 122 19.30 8.67 -31.46
C ASN A 122 19.79 10.11 -31.68
N VAL A 123 19.53 11.01 -30.72
CA VAL A 123 20.05 12.39 -30.77
C VAL A 123 21.58 12.40 -30.73
N SER A 124 22.19 11.56 -29.89
CA SER A 124 23.65 11.45 -29.78
C SER A 124 24.31 10.91 -31.06
N LEU A 125 23.58 10.09 -31.84
CA LEU A 125 24.00 9.59 -33.15
C LEU A 125 23.74 10.59 -34.29
N GLY A 126 23.34 11.82 -34.00
CA GLY A 126 23.04 12.85 -35.00
C GLY A 126 21.69 12.69 -35.70
N LYS A 127 20.82 11.77 -35.25
CA LYS A 127 19.45 11.59 -35.77
C LYS A 127 18.41 12.47 -35.04
N GLY A 128 18.87 13.58 -34.45
CA GLY A 128 18.01 14.55 -33.79
C GLY A 128 17.19 15.35 -34.79
N THR A 129 15.97 15.68 -34.41
CA THR A 129 15.00 16.48 -35.18
C THR A 129 15.29 17.97 -35.06
N PHE A 130 15.81 18.44 -33.92
CA PHE A 130 16.15 19.86 -33.70
C PHE A 130 17.32 20.07 -32.74
N LYS A 131 17.93 21.26 -32.78
CA LYS A 131 19.20 21.61 -32.10
C LYS A 131 19.20 21.41 -30.58
N HIS A 132 18.05 21.56 -29.91
CA HIS A 132 17.93 21.49 -28.45
C HIS A 132 17.22 20.23 -27.94
N GLU A 133 17.05 19.22 -28.79
CA GLU A 133 16.29 18.01 -28.43
C GLU A 133 16.89 17.28 -27.22
N GLY A 134 18.22 17.20 -27.12
CA GLY A 134 18.89 16.57 -25.97
C GLY A 134 18.56 17.23 -24.63
N TYR A 135 18.47 18.57 -24.59
CA TYR A 135 18.09 19.31 -23.37
C TYR A 135 16.63 19.07 -23.00
N VAL A 136 15.74 19.01 -23.99
CA VAL A 136 14.32 18.69 -23.76
C VAL A 136 14.16 17.27 -23.23
N LEU A 137 14.88 16.30 -23.80
CA LEU A 137 14.87 14.90 -23.32
C LEU A 137 15.42 14.77 -21.89
N ALA A 138 16.48 15.52 -21.55
CA ALA A 138 17.03 15.52 -20.20
C ALA A 138 16.03 16.12 -19.17
N ALA A 139 15.40 17.25 -19.51
CA ALA A 139 14.36 17.85 -18.68
C ALA A 139 13.14 16.92 -18.51
N LEU A 140 12.72 16.27 -19.60
CA LEU A 140 11.65 15.27 -19.58
C LEU A 140 12.00 14.09 -18.67
N LEU A 141 13.22 13.55 -18.77
CA LEU A 141 13.69 12.47 -17.90
C LEU A 141 13.63 12.86 -16.43
N PHE A 142 14.09 14.07 -16.10
CA PHE A 142 14.05 14.59 -14.74
C PHE A 142 12.61 14.64 -14.21
N VAL A 143 11.68 15.21 -14.97
CA VAL A 143 10.26 15.28 -14.59
C VAL A 143 9.67 13.88 -14.43
N CYS A 144 9.91 12.96 -15.37
CA CYS A 144 9.45 11.58 -15.27
C CYS A 144 9.97 10.90 -14.00
N LYS A 145 11.25 11.10 -13.63
CA LYS A 145 11.84 10.52 -12.42
C LYS A 145 11.29 11.14 -11.14
N CYS A 146 11.02 12.43 -11.12
CA CYS A 146 10.31 13.08 -10.01
C CYS A 146 8.89 12.52 -9.85
N CYS A 147 8.15 12.35 -10.95
CA CYS A 147 6.81 11.77 -10.94
C CYS A 147 6.82 10.29 -10.51
N GLU A 148 7.77 9.49 -11.00
CA GLU A 148 7.98 8.09 -10.60
C GLU A 148 8.20 7.99 -9.09
N SER A 149 9.13 8.81 -8.59
CA SER A 149 9.46 8.92 -7.17
C SER A 149 8.23 9.25 -6.33
N LEU A 150 7.59 10.38 -6.63
CA LEU A 150 6.42 10.86 -5.89
C LEU A 150 5.30 9.81 -5.89
N SER A 151 4.99 9.24 -7.05
CA SER A 151 3.92 8.25 -7.21
C SER A 151 4.18 6.99 -6.40
N GLN A 152 5.42 6.48 -6.41
CA GLN A 152 5.77 5.31 -5.61
C GLN A 152 5.60 5.58 -4.11
N ARG A 153 6.11 6.70 -3.60
CA ARG A 153 5.98 7.03 -2.17
C ARG A 153 4.52 7.23 -1.77
N GLN A 154 3.72 7.91 -2.61
CA GLN A 154 2.30 8.10 -2.35
C GLN A 154 1.51 6.79 -2.39
N TRP A 155 1.82 5.91 -3.35
CA TRP A 155 1.23 4.58 -3.39
C TRP A 155 1.51 3.81 -2.10
N TYR A 156 2.78 3.67 -1.72
CA TYR A 156 3.19 2.88 -0.54
C TYR A 156 2.57 3.40 0.75
N PHE A 157 2.62 4.71 0.96
CA PHE A 157 2.04 5.33 2.16
C PHE A 157 0.53 5.12 2.22
N ARG A 158 -0.19 5.32 1.10
CA ARG A 158 -1.66 5.19 1.06
C ARG A 158 -2.11 3.76 1.28
N THR A 159 -1.45 2.78 0.67
CA THR A 159 -1.78 1.36 0.90
C THR A 159 -1.45 0.93 2.31
N ARG A 160 -0.35 1.40 2.89
CA ARG A 160 0.00 1.08 4.28
C ARG A 160 -1.00 1.69 5.27
N ARG A 161 -1.36 2.96 5.08
CA ARG A 161 -2.39 3.62 5.91
C ARG A 161 -3.75 2.91 5.79
N LEU A 162 -4.18 2.57 4.57
CA LEU A 162 -5.39 1.79 4.34
C LEU A 162 -5.34 0.44 5.05
N GLY A 163 -4.21 -0.26 4.96
CA GLY A 163 -3.98 -1.52 5.66
C GLY A 163 -4.13 -1.43 7.17
N LEU A 164 -3.56 -0.38 7.77
CA LEU A 164 -3.69 -0.09 9.20
C LEU A 164 -5.14 0.23 9.60
N GLN A 165 -5.88 0.97 8.77
CA GLN A 165 -7.30 1.22 9.00
C GLN A 165 -8.11 -0.08 9.01
N VAL A 166 -7.92 -0.94 8.01
CA VAL A 166 -8.60 -2.25 7.91
C VAL A 166 -8.23 -3.15 9.08
N ARG A 167 -6.95 -3.22 9.46
CA ARG A 167 -6.49 -3.98 10.62
C ARG A 167 -7.17 -3.49 11.91
N SER A 168 -7.16 -2.17 12.15
CA SER A 168 -7.77 -1.58 13.35
C SER A 168 -9.28 -1.86 13.45
N LEU A 169 -9.98 -1.78 12.31
CA LEU A 169 -11.38 -2.12 12.17
C LEU A 169 -11.64 -3.59 12.53
N LEU A 170 -10.88 -4.50 11.92
CA LEU A 170 -11.04 -5.94 12.15
C LEU A 170 -10.76 -6.31 13.61
N SER A 171 -9.69 -5.79 14.19
CA SER A 171 -9.39 -5.98 15.60
C SER A 171 -10.55 -5.51 16.49
N ALA A 172 -11.06 -4.29 16.28
CA ALA A 172 -12.20 -3.78 17.05
C ALA A 172 -13.46 -4.65 16.90
N ALA A 173 -13.76 -5.11 15.68
CA ALA A 173 -14.90 -5.97 15.40
C ALA A 173 -14.78 -7.34 16.08
N ILE A 174 -13.58 -7.95 16.04
CA ILE A 174 -13.31 -9.24 16.69
C ILE A 174 -13.43 -9.11 18.21
N TYR A 175 -12.83 -8.07 18.82
CA TYR A 175 -12.96 -7.82 20.26
C TYR A 175 -14.43 -7.64 20.68
N LYS A 176 -15.21 -6.84 19.93
CA LYS A 176 -16.64 -6.66 20.20
C LYS A 176 -17.43 -7.97 20.07
N LYS A 177 -17.04 -8.86 19.15
CA LYS A 177 -17.67 -10.17 18.99
C LYS A 177 -17.28 -11.14 20.11
N GLN A 178 -16.03 -11.14 20.53
CA GLN A 178 -15.51 -11.99 21.62
C GLN A 178 -16.24 -11.72 22.94
N GLN A 179 -16.55 -10.45 23.25
CA GLN A 179 -17.31 -10.07 24.45
C GLN A 179 -18.75 -10.60 24.47
N LYS A 180 -19.31 -10.98 23.32
CA LYS A 180 -20.69 -11.44 23.16
C LYS A 180 -20.77 -12.91 22.71
N LEU A 181 -19.68 -13.65 22.85
CA LEU A 181 -19.58 -15.03 22.38
C LEU A 181 -20.29 -15.98 23.36
N SER A 182 -21.13 -16.88 22.84
CA SER A 182 -21.78 -17.93 23.65
C SER A 182 -20.77 -18.96 24.13
N ASN A 183 -21.10 -19.70 25.20
CA ASN A 183 -20.22 -20.75 25.73
C ASN A 183 -19.96 -21.87 24.70
N ALA A 184 -20.97 -22.26 23.91
CA ALA A 184 -20.80 -23.22 22.83
C ALA A 184 -19.80 -22.74 21.75
N ALA A 185 -19.83 -21.45 21.40
CA ALA A 185 -18.88 -20.89 20.43
C ALA A 185 -17.46 -20.73 21.01
N LYS A 186 -17.33 -20.47 22.33
CA LYS A 186 -16.03 -20.49 23.03
C LYS A 186 -15.38 -21.87 23.08
N MET A 187 -16.18 -22.94 23.06
CA MET A 187 -15.67 -24.31 22.95
C MET A 187 -15.15 -24.64 21.54
N LYS A 188 -15.67 -23.95 20.51
CA LYS A 188 -15.25 -24.14 19.11
C LYS A 188 -14.02 -23.31 18.73
N HIS A 189 -13.89 -22.11 19.28
CA HIS A 189 -12.75 -21.23 19.07
C HIS A 189 -12.13 -20.88 20.43
N SER A 190 -10.94 -21.42 20.67
CA SER A 190 -10.17 -21.14 21.88
C SER A 190 -9.79 -19.67 21.98
N SER A 191 -9.50 -19.21 23.20
CA SER A 191 -9.01 -17.83 23.40
C SER A 191 -7.70 -17.56 22.65
N GLY A 192 -6.86 -18.59 22.47
CA GLY A 192 -5.62 -18.49 21.70
C GLY A 192 -5.88 -18.30 20.20
N GLU A 193 -6.81 -19.05 19.62
CA GLU A 193 -7.20 -18.88 18.22
C GLU A 193 -7.83 -17.51 17.94
N ILE A 194 -8.69 -17.00 18.85
CA ILE A 194 -9.26 -15.66 18.72
C ILE A 194 -8.16 -14.59 18.77
N MET A 195 -7.17 -14.75 19.66
CA MET A 195 -6.00 -13.86 19.68
C MET A 195 -5.24 -13.92 18.36
N ASN A 196 -5.05 -15.11 17.80
CA ASN A 196 -4.39 -15.27 16.50
C ASN A 196 -5.15 -14.57 15.35
N TYR A 197 -6.48 -14.59 15.36
CA TYR A 197 -7.29 -13.82 14.38
C TYR A 197 -7.00 -12.31 14.46
N VAL A 198 -6.78 -11.78 15.67
CA VAL A 198 -6.50 -10.34 15.89
C VAL A 198 -5.05 -9.98 15.55
N THR A 199 -4.09 -10.81 15.94
CA THR A 199 -2.66 -10.47 15.82
C THR A 199 -2.07 -10.85 14.47
N VAL A 200 -2.47 -12.00 13.90
CA VAL A 200 -1.90 -12.55 12.67
C VAL A 200 -2.81 -12.30 11.47
N ASP A 201 -4.07 -12.73 11.54
CA ASP A 201 -4.94 -12.68 10.35
C ASP A 201 -5.35 -11.25 10.00
N ALA A 202 -5.74 -10.44 10.98
CA ALA A 202 -6.04 -9.02 10.74
C ALA A 202 -4.80 -8.25 10.24
N TYR A 203 -3.58 -8.63 10.65
CA TYR A 203 -2.35 -8.07 10.10
C TYR A 203 -2.19 -8.44 8.62
N ARG A 204 -2.29 -9.73 8.28
CA ARG A 204 -2.17 -10.23 6.90
C ARG A 204 -3.20 -9.59 5.97
N ILE A 205 -4.44 -9.43 6.43
CA ILE A 205 -5.50 -8.73 5.67
C ILE A 205 -5.15 -7.24 5.51
N GLY A 206 -4.55 -6.61 6.53
CA GLY A 206 -4.04 -5.24 6.44
C GLY A 206 -2.93 -5.07 5.39
N GLU A 207 -2.13 -6.11 5.12
CA GLU A 207 -1.09 -6.05 4.07
C GLU A 207 -1.65 -6.24 2.65
N PHE A 208 -2.84 -6.84 2.53
CA PHE A 208 -3.45 -7.18 1.26
C PHE A 208 -3.56 -6.00 0.27
N PRO A 209 -3.95 -4.76 0.65
CA PRO A 209 -4.08 -3.66 -0.30
C PRO A 209 -2.78 -3.34 -1.06
N TYR A 210 -1.62 -3.47 -0.42
CA TYR A 210 -0.33 -3.29 -1.08
C TYR A 210 -0.11 -4.38 -2.13
N TRP A 211 -0.25 -5.65 -1.71
CA TRP A 211 -0.03 -6.80 -2.58
C TRP A 211 -1.04 -6.84 -3.73
N PHE A 212 -2.29 -6.47 -3.49
CA PHE A 212 -3.30 -6.33 -4.53
C PHE A 212 -2.83 -5.38 -5.64
N HIS A 213 -2.35 -4.19 -5.28
CA HIS A 213 -1.81 -3.25 -6.26
C HIS A 213 -0.52 -3.75 -6.92
N GLN A 214 0.36 -4.39 -6.15
CA GLN A 214 1.60 -4.98 -6.68
C GLN A 214 1.32 -6.04 -7.74
N SER A 215 0.32 -6.91 -7.53
CA SER A 215 0.01 -8.00 -8.45
C SER A 215 -0.36 -7.49 -9.85
N TRP A 216 -1.37 -6.62 -9.96
CA TRP A 216 -1.79 -6.14 -11.29
C TRP A 216 -0.78 -5.17 -11.91
N THR A 217 -0.10 -4.34 -11.11
CA THR A 217 0.94 -3.43 -11.65
C THR A 217 2.11 -4.21 -12.21
N THR A 218 2.50 -5.32 -11.60
CA THR A 218 3.57 -6.19 -12.12
C THR A 218 3.17 -6.79 -13.46
N SER A 219 1.93 -7.27 -13.59
CA SER A 219 1.40 -7.78 -14.87
C SER A 219 1.42 -6.70 -15.96
N VAL A 220 0.91 -5.50 -15.66
CA VAL A 220 0.91 -4.37 -16.61
C VAL A 220 2.35 -3.98 -16.98
N GLN A 221 3.25 -3.88 -15.99
CA GLN A 221 4.65 -3.53 -16.21
C GLN A 221 5.34 -4.57 -17.11
N LEU A 222 5.06 -5.86 -16.91
CA LEU A 222 5.60 -6.93 -17.76
C LEU A 222 5.10 -6.80 -19.21
N CYS A 223 3.81 -6.56 -19.41
CA CYS A 223 3.25 -6.35 -20.76
C CYS A 223 3.90 -5.16 -21.47
N ILE A 224 4.06 -4.03 -20.78
CA ILE A 224 4.72 -2.83 -21.35
C ILE A 224 6.20 -3.12 -21.65
N ALA A 225 6.91 -3.79 -20.73
CA ALA A 225 8.33 -4.12 -20.93
C ALA A 225 8.52 -5.04 -22.14
N LEU A 226 7.65 -6.04 -22.32
CA LEU A 226 7.66 -6.88 -23.51
C LEU A 226 7.37 -6.04 -24.76
N ALA A 227 6.33 -5.21 -24.78
CA ALA A 227 6.04 -4.37 -25.93
C ALA A 227 7.23 -3.46 -26.34
N ILE A 228 7.91 -2.86 -25.36
CA ILE A 228 9.13 -2.06 -25.59
C ILE A 228 10.25 -2.92 -26.17
N LEU A 229 10.50 -4.10 -25.60
CA LEU A 229 11.56 -5.00 -26.05
C LEU A 229 11.31 -5.55 -27.46
N TYR A 230 10.05 -5.83 -27.81
CA TYR A 230 9.67 -6.29 -29.14
C TYR A 230 9.93 -5.19 -30.17
N ASN A 231 9.60 -3.94 -29.82
CA ASN A 231 9.89 -2.77 -30.66
C ASN A 231 11.41 -2.48 -30.75
N ALA A 232 12.20 -2.91 -29.77
CA ALA A 232 13.65 -2.72 -29.78
C ALA A 232 14.40 -3.77 -30.63
N VAL A 233 14.02 -5.06 -30.54
CA VAL A 233 14.80 -6.18 -31.09
C VAL A 233 13.97 -7.14 -31.96
N GLY A 234 12.67 -6.91 -32.12
CA GLY A 234 11.78 -7.74 -32.95
C GLY A 234 11.64 -9.18 -32.45
N ALA A 235 11.57 -10.13 -33.38
CA ALA A 235 11.37 -11.55 -33.09
C ALA A 235 12.47 -12.19 -32.24
N ALA A 236 13.67 -11.59 -32.20
CA ALA A 236 14.78 -12.08 -31.38
C ALA A 236 14.47 -12.03 -29.86
N MET A 237 13.46 -11.26 -29.43
CA MET A 237 12.94 -11.34 -28.06
C MET A 237 12.59 -12.77 -27.65
N ILE A 238 12.03 -13.58 -28.56
CA ILE A 238 11.57 -14.93 -28.24
C ILE A 238 12.74 -15.77 -27.71
N SER A 239 13.91 -15.65 -28.35
CA SER A 239 15.14 -16.31 -27.89
C SER A 239 15.54 -15.85 -26.48
N SER A 240 15.49 -14.55 -26.19
CA SER A 240 15.75 -14.03 -24.84
C SER A 240 14.75 -14.55 -23.80
N LEU A 241 13.47 -14.64 -24.17
CA LEU A 241 12.42 -15.13 -23.27
C LEU A 241 12.62 -16.61 -22.93
N VAL A 242 13.00 -17.43 -23.92
CA VAL A 242 13.35 -18.85 -23.70
C VAL A 242 14.51 -18.98 -22.72
N VAL A 243 15.57 -18.18 -22.88
CA VAL A 243 16.73 -18.21 -21.97
C VAL A 243 16.33 -17.81 -20.55
N ILE A 244 15.47 -16.79 -20.38
CA ILE A 244 14.96 -16.38 -19.07
C ILE A 244 14.15 -17.52 -18.42
N ILE A 245 13.26 -18.16 -19.18
CA ILE A 245 12.45 -19.29 -18.69
C ILE A 245 13.36 -20.43 -18.24
N ILE A 246 14.35 -20.82 -19.06
CA ILE A 246 15.31 -21.87 -18.72
C ILE A 246 16.07 -21.50 -17.44
N THR A 247 16.53 -20.26 -17.31
CA THR A 247 17.25 -19.78 -16.12
C THR A 247 16.39 -19.90 -14.87
N VAL A 248 15.11 -19.51 -14.96
CA VAL A 248 14.16 -19.65 -13.85
C VAL A 248 13.96 -21.12 -13.49
N LEU A 249 13.77 -22.01 -14.47
CA LEU A 249 13.63 -23.45 -14.23
C LEU A 249 14.88 -24.06 -13.57
N CYS A 250 16.07 -23.66 -14.02
CA CYS A 250 17.34 -24.08 -13.41
C CYS A 250 17.52 -23.55 -11.97
N SER A 251 16.90 -22.42 -11.62
CA SER A 251 16.95 -21.86 -10.25
C SER A 251 16.04 -22.59 -9.25
N VAL A 252 15.00 -23.31 -9.71
CA VAL A 252 14.06 -24.06 -8.86
C VAL A 252 14.73 -25.10 -7.95
N PRO A 253 15.62 -25.99 -8.42
CA PRO A 253 16.27 -26.97 -7.55
C PRO A 253 17.14 -26.30 -6.47
N LEU A 254 17.82 -25.20 -6.80
CA LEU A 254 18.60 -24.43 -5.84
C LEU A 254 17.70 -23.84 -4.74
N ALA A 255 16.57 -23.26 -5.12
CA ALA A 255 15.59 -22.73 -4.16
C ALA A 255 15.01 -23.84 -3.26
N ARG A 256 14.72 -25.03 -3.81
CA ARG A 256 14.26 -26.19 -3.02
C ARG A 256 15.32 -26.66 -2.02
N LEU A 257 16.58 -26.68 -2.42
CA LEU A 257 17.69 -27.05 -1.54
C LEU A 257 17.86 -26.03 -0.39
N GLN A 258 17.80 -24.74 -0.70
CA GLN A 258 17.84 -23.67 0.30
C GLN A 258 16.69 -23.79 1.30
N HIS A 259 15.46 -24.05 0.83
CA HIS A 259 14.30 -24.26 1.71
C HIS A 259 14.49 -25.48 2.62
N LYS A 260 15.05 -26.58 2.10
CA LYS A 260 15.36 -27.78 2.88
C LYS A 260 16.34 -27.50 4.03
N PHE A 261 17.40 -26.72 3.75
CA PHE A 261 18.35 -26.33 4.80
C PHE A 261 17.75 -25.38 5.83
N GLN A 262 16.93 -24.41 5.39
CA GLN A 262 16.22 -23.50 6.30
C GLN A 262 15.25 -24.25 7.23
N SER A 263 14.52 -25.26 6.71
CA SER A 263 13.65 -26.12 7.54
C SER A 263 14.43 -26.85 8.61
N LYS A 264 15.55 -27.50 8.22
CA LYS A 264 16.41 -28.22 9.17
C LYS A 264 17.00 -27.32 10.25
N LEU A 265 17.35 -26.08 9.90
CA LEU A 265 17.88 -25.11 10.86
C LEU A 265 16.79 -24.64 11.85
N MET A 266 15.54 -24.52 11.41
CA MET A 266 14.42 -24.16 12.29
C MET A 266 13.98 -25.31 13.22
N GLU A 267 14.29 -26.56 12.85
CA GLU A 267 14.04 -27.75 13.67
C GLU A 267 15.15 -28.04 14.69
N ALA A 268 16.37 -27.49 14.50
CA ALA A 268 17.54 -27.68 15.36
C ALA A 268 17.62 -26.61 16.47
#